data_AF-A0A151TJG0-F1
#
_entry.id   AF-A0A151TJG0-F1
#
_cell.length_a   1.000
_cell.length_b   1.000
_cell.length_c   1.000
_cell.angle_alpha   90.00
_cell.angle_beta   90.00
_cell.angle_gamma   90.00
#
_symmetry.space_group_name_H-M   'P 1'
#
loop_
_entity.id
_entity.type
_entity.pdbx_description
1 polymer ?
#
loop_
_entity_poly.entity_id
_entity_poly.type
_entity_poly.pdbx_seq_one_letter_code
_entity_poly.pdbx_strand_id
1 'polypeptide(L)'
;MADEAKAKGNAAFSSGDYAAAIRHFSDAIALAPTNHVLYSNRFAAHAFLQNYADALADAKKTVELIFSAIYKVRLALISHFFYGS
;
A
#
# COMPACT_ATOMS: atom_id res chain seq x y z
N MET A 1 -3.45 7.68 13.62
CA MET A 1 -2.43 7.96 12.56
C MET A 1 -2.41 6.82 11.54
N ALA A 2 -1.79 6.98 10.36
CA ALA A 2 -1.75 5.93 9.32
C ALA A 2 -1.14 4.62 9.85
N ASP A 3 -0.08 4.71 10.65
CA ASP A 3 0.58 3.53 11.25
C ASP A 3 -0.29 2.81 12.28
N GLU A 4 -1.14 3.54 13.00
CA GLU A 4 -2.08 2.96 13.96
C GLU A 4 -3.19 2.19 13.24
N ALA A 5 -3.74 2.75 12.16
CA ALA A 5 -4.72 2.07 11.32
C ALA A 5 -4.10 0.82 10.66
N LYS A 6 -2.86 0.91 10.18
CA LYS A 6 -2.08 -0.23 9.69
C LYS A 6 -1.91 -1.31 10.75
N ALA A 7 -1.57 -0.93 11.99
CA ALA A 7 -1.41 -1.88 13.10
C ALA A 7 -2.73 -2.59 13.44
N LYS A 8 -3.85 -1.86 13.46
CA LYS A 8 -5.19 -2.45 13.63
C LYS A 8 -5.55 -3.41 12.49
N GLY A 9 -5.23 -3.04 11.25
CA GLY A 9 -5.42 -3.91 10.09
C GLY A 9 -4.60 -5.19 10.17
N ASN A 10 -3.33 -5.10 10.57
CA ASN A 10 -2.47 -6.26 10.78
C ASN A 10 -3.00 -7.17 11.89
N ALA A 11 -3.47 -6.60 13.01
CA ALA A 11 -4.05 -7.38 14.11
C ALA A 11 -5.32 -8.12 13.68
N ALA A 12 -6.22 -7.44 12.96
CA ALA A 12 -7.43 -8.04 12.40
C ALA A 12 -7.09 -9.16 11.42
N PHE A 13 -6.11 -8.93 10.53
CA PHE A 13 -5.62 -9.93 9.59
C PHE A 13 -5.08 -11.18 10.29
N SER A 14 -4.23 -11.00 11.32
CA SER A 14 -3.70 -12.11 12.12
C SER A 14 -4.78 -12.87 12.89
N SER A 15 -5.89 -12.22 13.23
CA SER A 15 -7.05 -12.87 13.86
C SER A 15 -7.98 -13.60 12.87
N GLY A 16 -7.73 -13.48 11.56
CA GLY A 16 -8.58 -14.05 10.51
C GLY A 16 -9.80 -13.19 10.15
N ASP A 17 -9.99 -12.04 10.81
CA ASP A 17 -11.01 -11.06 10.43
C ASP A 17 -10.52 -10.20 9.27
N TYR A 18 -10.55 -10.80 8.08
CA TYR A 18 -10.09 -10.16 6.85
C TYR A 18 -10.99 -8.98 6.45
N ALA A 19 -12.26 -8.97 6.83
CA ALA A 19 -13.18 -7.86 6.53
C ALA A 19 -12.83 -6.61 7.36
N ALA A 20 -12.57 -6.78 8.65
CA ALA A 20 -12.05 -5.70 9.49
C ALA A 20 -10.66 -5.25 9.05
N ALA A 21 -9.79 -6.19 8.64
CA ALA A 21 -8.47 -5.86 8.09
C ALA A 21 -8.57 -4.93 6.87
N ILE A 22 -9.46 -5.25 5.92
CA ILE A 22 -9.71 -4.40 4.74
C ILE A 22 -10.13 -2.98 5.13
N ARG A 23 -11.04 -2.85 6.11
CA ARG A 23 -11.49 -1.54 6.59
C ARG A 23 -10.33 -0.73 7.15
N HIS A 24 -9.57 -1.32 8.07
CA HIS A 24 -8.44 -0.64 8.71
C HIS A 24 -7.31 -0.31 7.72
N PHE A 25 -7.02 -1.18 6.75
CA PHE A 25 -6.07 -0.85 5.69
C PHE A 25 -6.59 0.26 4.78
N SER A 26 -7.89 0.31 4.51
CA SER A 26 -8.50 1.40 3.73
C SER A 26 -8.39 2.74 4.45
N ASP A 27 -8.61 2.76 5.77
CA ASP A 27 -8.38 3.95 6.60
C ASP A 27 -6.90 4.38 6.57
N ALA A 28 -5.98 3.41 6.66
CA ALA A 28 -4.54 3.69 6.55
C ALA A 28 -4.17 4.25 5.17
N ILE A 29 -4.75 3.72 4.09
CA ILE A 29 -4.54 4.18 2.71
C ILE A 29 -5.05 5.61 2.53
N ALA A 30 -6.20 5.96 3.11
CA ALA A 30 -6.72 7.33 3.06
C ALA A 30 -5.74 8.34 3.70
N LEU A 31 -4.98 7.91 4.71
CA LEU A 31 -3.97 8.74 5.39
C LEU A 31 -2.60 8.71 4.71
N ALA A 32 -2.24 7.60 4.04
CA ALA A 32 -0.94 7.40 3.41
C ALA A 32 -1.09 6.72 2.02
N PRO A 33 -1.66 7.43 1.01
CA PRO A 33 -2.06 6.83 -0.26
C PRO A 33 -0.89 6.41 -1.15
N THR A 34 0.34 6.83 -0.83
CA THR A 34 1.56 6.47 -1.55
C THR A 34 2.28 5.27 -0.94
N ASN A 35 1.79 4.73 0.18
CA ASN A 35 2.42 3.60 0.85
C ASN A 35 1.95 2.28 0.22
N HIS A 36 2.76 1.75 -0.69
CA HIS A 36 2.51 0.49 -1.39
C HIS A 36 2.30 -0.72 -0.45
N VAL A 37 2.88 -0.70 0.77
CA VAL A 37 2.71 -1.78 1.75
C VAL A 37 1.24 -1.92 2.17
N LEU A 38 0.51 -0.80 2.28
CA LEU A 38 -0.90 -0.83 2.70
C LEU A 38 -1.78 -1.50 1.66
N TYR A 39 -1.52 -1.24 0.37
CA TYR A 39 -2.22 -1.91 -0.74
C TYR A 39 -1.86 -3.39 -0.79
N SER A 40 -0.60 -3.77 -0.57
CA SER A 40 -0.18 -5.18 -0.51
C SER A 40 -0.87 -5.95 0.64
N ASN A 41 -0.99 -5.32 1.82
CA ASN A 41 -1.66 -5.93 2.97
C ASN A 41 -3.18 -6.07 2.74
N ARG A 42 -3.82 -5.05 2.12
CA ARG A 42 -5.24 -5.12 1.75
C ARG A 42 -5.50 -6.13 0.64
N PHE A 43 -4.59 -6.25 -0.33
CA PHE A 43 -4.59 -7.31 -1.35
C PHE A 43 -4.66 -8.69 -0.71
N ALA A 44 -3.80 -8.97 0.27
CA ALA A 44 -3.79 -10.25 0.95
C ALA A 44 -5.15 -10.51 1.61
N ALA A 45 -5.73 -9.52 2.28
CA ALA A 45 -7.03 -9.66 2.94
C ALA A 45 -8.17 -9.93 1.93
N HIS A 46 -8.18 -9.25 0.78
CA HIS A 46 -9.11 -9.55 -0.30
C HIS A 46 -8.90 -10.95 -0.90
N ALA A 47 -7.66 -11.40 -1.04
CA ALA A 47 -7.34 -12.73 -1.57
C ALA A 47 -7.84 -13.84 -0.64
N PHE A 48 -7.71 -13.69 0.67
CA PHE A 48 -8.26 -14.62 1.67
C PHE A 48 -9.79 -14.69 1.65
N LEU A 49 -10.47 -13.60 1.29
CA LEU A 49 -11.92 -13.57 1.08
C LEU A 49 -12.35 -13.95 -0.34
N GLN A 50 -11.40 -14.34 -1.21
CA GLN A 50 -11.65 -14.66 -2.62
C GLN A 50 -12.23 -13.48 -3.44
N ASN A 51 -12.04 -12.25 -2.97
CA ASN A 51 -12.43 -11.02 -3.66
C ASN A 51 -11.35 -10.63 -4.69
N TYR A 52 -11.19 -11.47 -5.72
CA TYR A 52 -10.07 -11.35 -6.66
C TYR A 52 -10.07 -10.07 -7.50
N ALA A 53 -11.24 -9.46 -7.74
CA ALA A 53 -11.34 -8.20 -8.47
C ALA A 53 -10.68 -7.04 -7.70
N ASP A 54 -10.99 -6.93 -6.41
CA ASP A 54 -10.41 -5.90 -5.53
C ASP A 54 -8.94 -6.19 -5.27
N ALA A 55 -8.58 -7.46 -5.06
CA ALA A 55 -7.20 -7.89 -4.93
C ALA A 55 -6.37 -7.47 -6.18
N LEU A 56 -6.90 -7.68 -7.39
CA LEU A 56 -6.23 -7.26 -8.62
C LEU A 56 -6.05 -5.74 -8.69
N ALA A 57 -7.03 -4.96 -8.24
CA ALA A 57 -6.91 -3.50 -8.18
C ALA A 57 -5.77 -3.07 -7.23
N ASP A 58 -5.69 -3.68 -6.04
CA ASP A 58 -4.63 -3.41 -5.07
C ASP A 58 -3.24 -3.84 -5.59
N ALA A 59 -3.16 -4.97 -6.29
CA ALA A 59 -1.92 -5.43 -6.90
C ALA A 59 -1.43 -4.44 -7.98
N LYS A 60 -2.31 -3.97 -8.86
CA LYS A 60 -2.00 -2.94 -9.86
C LYS A 60 -1.49 -1.65 -9.21
N LYS A 61 -2.17 -1.20 -8.15
CA LYS A 61 -1.77 0.02 -7.46
C LYS A 61 -0.42 -0.12 -6.75
N THR A 62 -0.15 -1.29 -6.17
CA THR A 62 1.14 -1.61 -5.54
C THR A 62 2.28 -1.51 -6.56
N VAL A 63 2.13 -2.10 -7.75
CA VAL A 63 3.13 -2.02 -8.83
C VAL A 63 3.32 -0.57 -9.30
N GLU A 64 2.23 0.17 -9.53
CA GLU A 64 2.28 1.58 -9.92
C GLU A 64 3.08 2.43 -8.91
N LEU A 65 2.85 2.22 -7.61
CA LEU A 65 3.52 2.97 -6.54
C LEU A 65 5.00 2.58 -6.37
N ILE A 66 5.34 1.30 -6.45
CA ILE A 66 6.73 0.83 -6.39
C ILE A 66 7.52 1.37 -7.57
N PHE A 67 6.95 1.26 -8.78
CA PHE A 67 7.58 1.80 -9.98
C PHE A 67 7.70 3.31 -9.88
N SER A 68 6.65 4.05 -9.51
CA SER A 68 6.73 5.49 -9.28
C SER A 68 7.84 5.87 -8.28
N ALA A 69 7.99 5.11 -7.19
CA ALA A 69 9.04 5.35 -6.20
C ALA A 69 10.45 5.14 -6.78
N ILE A 70 10.70 4.05 -7.51
CA ILE A 70 12.00 3.79 -8.16
C ILE A 70 12.34 4.91 -9.14
N TYR A 71 11.37 5.37 -9.92
CA TYR A 71 11.59 6.42 -10.93
C TYR A 71 11.84 7.78 -10.28
N LYS A 72 11.14 8.10 -9.17
CA LYS A 72 11.40 9.31 -8.38
C LYS A 72 12.82 9.34 -7.81
N VAL A 73 13.31 8.24 -7.26
CA VAL A 73 14.69 8.15 -6.74
C VAL A 73 15.69 8.37 -7.86
N ARG A 74 15.50 7.71 -9.01
CA ARG A 74 16.37 7.91 -10.19
C ARG A 74 16.36 9.34 -10.70
N LEU A 75 15.17 9.96 -10.78
CA LEU A 75 15.03 11.36 -11.22
C LEU A 75 15.70 12.32 -10.22
N ALA A 76 15.56 12.10 -8.92
CA ALA A 76 16.22 12.90 -7.90
C ALA A 76 17.75 12.84 -8.03
N LEU A 77 18.32 11.65 -8.22
CA LEU A 77 19.76 11.47 -8.45
C LEU A 77 20.26 12.18 -9.71
N ILE A 78 19.51 12.07 -10.82
CA ILE A 78 19.81 12.79 -12.07
C ILE A 78 19.73 14.30 -11.84
N SER A 79 18.66 14.79 -11.22
CA SER A 79 18.49 16.23 -10.97
C SER A 79 19.59 16.82 -10.08
N HIS A 80 20.06 16.07 -9.07
CA HIS A 80 21.17 16.50 -8.24
C HIS A 80 22.50 16.53 -9.02
N PHE A 81 22.71 15.58 -9.93
CA PHE A 81 23.92 15.52 -10.76
C PHE A 81 23.97 16.58 -11.86
N PHE A 82 22.82 16.99 -12.41
CA PHE A 82 22.74 17.96 -13.51
C PHE A 82 22.40 19.39 -13.09
N TYR A 83 21.75 19.60 -11.94
CA TYR A 83 21.25 20.91 -11.50
C TYR A 83 21.71 21.32 -10.09
N GLY A 84 22.58 20.54 -9.43
CA GLY A 84 23.21 20.92 -8.16
C GLY A 84 24.47 21.77 -8.37
N SER A 85 24.33 23.09 -8.35
CA SER A 85 25.39 24.09 -8.08
C SER A 85 24.79 25.26 -7.32
#